data_AF-A0A2P2BY44-F1
#
_entry.id   AF-A0A2P2BY44-F1
#
_cell.length_a   1.000
_cell.length_b   1.000
_cell.length_c   1.000
_cell.angle_alpha   90.00
_cell.angle_beta   90.00
_cell.angle_gamma   90.00
#
_symmetry.space_group_name_H-M   'P 1'
#
loop_
_entity.id
_entity.type
_entity.pdbx_description
1 polymer ?
#
loop_
_entity_poly.entity_id
_entity_poly.type
_entity_poly.pdbx_seq_one_letter_code
_entity_poly.pdbx_strand_id
1 'polypeptide(L)'
;MSLESTSARTMRWRAARVIAKHQSEGWALIAESQGPLRTTIIFERPTVAKRRGLRVVTAGIIAVVLVLGGFTAFKLAPSKFASATDRIPGVALDGDRDGIPDADEIAGWRTQAGADVRTDPSDPDSDGDGLSDGDEAGPASGDVDGETTYAGRSDPNRVDTDSDGLTDAVETGDVGDPASARSATYIVSNPLEVDSDHDGIVDGDEFFLDMDPLAPDSDDDGLLDQDELDFGSDPTNANPDDDSYSDSQEFERGSNPLSYDLTGDERVAAGKAGLKYGDCDECALDAGLRAEQIESAEYLAGHLASGVAGYGDVRDLALNLWKREFLDAGLSGLGLLPAIGDSSKAVALLSKFARRGDRAEQAVRDVTDRLPLSASVKNRILASLSSRVGKLPFELAGGPTTYVVYKGENYIGITTDFERRLAQHARAGRSFIPVPIPGASGLSRGEARAIEQACIDQGGLMSSNGSLENRINSIDPNHDYFTAAVDFGLARLKEVGGTCPVTTQR
;
A
#
# COMPACT_ATOMS: atom_id res chain seq x y z
N MET A 1 32.53 -26.88 -36.10
CA MET A 1 31.48 -26.15 -35.36
C MET A 1 30.91 -25.13 -36.33
N SER A 2 29.63 -25.21 -36.66
CA SER A 2 28.94 -24.17 -37.41
C SER A 2 28.58 -23.04 -36.44
N LEU A 3 28.83 -21.79 -36.82
CA LEU A 3 28.39 -20.62 -36.06
C LEU A 3 27.03 -20.19 -36.59
N GLU A 4 26.09 -19.93 -35.68
CA GLU A 4 24.81 -19.31 -36.00
C GLU A 4 24.92 -17.83 -35.64
N SER A 5 24.60 -16.95 -36.60
CA SER A 5 24.63 -15.50 -36.41
C SER A 5 23.22 -14.92 -36.50
N THR A 6 22.92 -13.95 -35.64
CA THR A 6 21.65 -13.22 -35.63
C THR A 6 21.90 -11.73 -35.44
N SER A 7 20.92 -10.89 -35.81
CA SER A 7 21.01 -9.44 -35.62
C SER A 7 19.73 -8.85 -35.06
N ALA A 8 19.87 -7.90 -34.15
CA ALA A 8 18.77 -7.19 -33.52
C ALA A 8 18.87 -5.68 -33.81
N ARG A 9 17.72 -5.06 -34.09
CA ARG A 9 17.60 -3.60 -34.24
C ARG A 9 16.72 -3.06 -33.12
N THR A 10 17.26 -2.13 -32.35
CA THR A 10 16.58 -1.58 -31.17
C THR A 10 16.79 -0.07 -31.06
N MET A 11 15.94 0.62 -30.30
CA MET A 11 16.16 2.03 -29.97
C MET A 11 17.41 2.16 -29.09
N ARG A 12 18.17 3.25 -29.28
CA ARG A 12 19.49 3.41 -28.65
C ARG A 12 19.46 3.26 -27.12
N TRP A 13 18.44 3.79 -26.46
CA TRP A 13 18.27 3.69 -25.00
C TRP A 13 17.87 2.30 -24.50
N ARG A 14 17.45 1.39 -25.40
CA ARG A 14 17.15 -0.02 -25.09
C ARG A 14 18.28 -0.99 -25.51
N ALA A 15 19.38 -0.49 -26.07
CA ALA A 15 20.46 -1.33 -26.59
C ALA A 15 21.10 -2.22 -25.51
N ALA A 16 21.42 -1.65 -24.34
CA ALA A 16 22.01 -2.38 -23.22
C ALA A 16 21.11 -3.54 -22.73
N ARG A 17 19.80 -3.30 -22.62
CA ARG A 17 18.82 -4.32 -22.21
C ARG A 17 18.71 -5.47 -23.24
N VAL A 18 18.80 -5.16 -24.54
CA VAL A 18 18.76 -6.17 -25.60
C VAL A 18 20.04 -7.01 -25.64
N ILE A 19 21.20 -6.40 -25.36
CA ILE A 19 22.49 -7.10 -25.25
C ILE A 19 22.47 -8.06 -24.06
N ALA A 20 22.08 -7.58 -22.88
CA ALA A 20 22.02 -8.39 -21.66
C ALA A 20 21.12 -9.62 -21.83
N LYS A 21 19.96 -9.45 -22.48
CA LYS A 21 19.05 -10.55 -22.80
C LYS A 21 19.67 -11.61 -23.73
N HIS A 22 20.37 -11.20 -24.79
CA HIS A 22 20.95 -12.17 -25.72
C HIS A 22 22.18 -12.88 -25.10
N GLN A 23 22.92 -12.19 -24.24
CA GLN A 23 24.02 -12.80 -23.50
C GLN A 23 23.54 -13.85 -22.48
N SER A 24 22.42 -13.61 -21.79
CA SER A 24 21.82 -14.63 -20.90
C SER A 24 21.29 -15.84 -21.67
N GLU A 25 20.90 -15.67 -22.94
CA GLU A 25 20.53 -16.76 -23.85
C GLU A 25 21.73 -17.47 -24.52
N GLY A 26 22.96 -17.16 -24.09
CA GLY A 26 24.19 -17.81 -24.54
C GLY A 26 24.73 -17.29 -25.88
N TRP A 27 24.31 -16.11 -26.33
CA TRP A 27 24.84 -15.47 -27.53
C TRP A 27 25.98 -14.48 -27.20
N ALA A 28 27.08 -14.57 -27.95
CA ALA A 28 28.19 -13.64 -27.83
C ALA A 28 27.96 -12.41 -28.71
N LEU A 29 28.21 -11.21 -28.15
CA LEU A 29 28.16 -9.94 -28.89
C LEU A 29 29.38 -9.83 -29.82
N ILE A 30 29.15 -9.60 -31.10
CA ILE A 30 30.21 -9.49 -32.12
C ILE A 30 30.42 -8.05 -32.58
N ALA A 31 29.33 -7.30 -32.80
CA ALA A 31 29.43 -5.91 -33.25
C ALA A 31 28.20 -5.09 -32.86
N GLU A 32 28.43 -3.83 -32.51
CA GLU A 32 27.41 -2.82 -32.28
C GLU A 32 27.65 -1.62 -33.20
N SER A 33 26.64 -1.23 -33.98
CA SER A 33 26.68 -0.04 -34.84
C SER A 33 25.59 0.94 -34.42
N GLN A 34 25.99 2.07 -33.85
CA GLN A 34 25.09 3.11 -33.36
C GLN A 34 24.71 4.09 -34.48
N GLY A 35 23.41 4.21 -34.74
CA GLY A 35 22.82 5.28 -35.53
C GLY A 35 22.16 6.35 -34.65
N PRO A 36 21.63 7.44 -35.24
CA PRO A 36 21.11 8.59 -34.49
C PRO A 36 19.92 8.27 -33.57
N LEU A 37 19.09 7.27 -33.90
CA LEU A 37 17.95 6.84 -33.09
C LEU A 37 17.89 5.33 -32.83
N ARG A 38 18.60 4.53 -33.64
CA ARG A 38 18.54 3.07 -33.62
C ARG A 38 19.94 2.48 -33.64
N THR A 39 20.11 1.42 -32.88
CA THR A 39 21.33 0.62 -32.81
C THR A 39 21.08 -0.73 -33.48
N THR A 40 22.01 -1.16 -34.33
CA THR A 40 22.02 -2.53 -34.87
C THR A 40 23.10 -3.31 -34.14
N ILE A 41 22.74 -4.49 -33.65
CA ILE A 41 23.59 -5.35 -32.83
C ILE A 41 23.66 -6.72 -33.49
N ILE A 42 24.85 -7.30 -33.60
CA ILE A 42 25.10 -8.61 -34.21
C ILE A 42 25.64 -9.56 -33.15
N PHE A 43 25.06 -10.76 -33.09
CA PHE A 43 25.41 -11.82 -32.15
C PHE A 43 25.76 -13.12 -32.85
N GLU A 44 26.59 -13.94 -32.21
CA GLU A 44 26.93 -15.30 -32.66
C GLU A 44 26.91 -16.32 -31.53
N ARG A 45 26.59 -17.58 -31.86
CA ARG A 45 26.75 -18.72 -30.95
C ARG A 45 27.23 -19.98 -31.68
N PRO A 46 27.99 -20.89 -31.04
CA PRO A 46 28.35 -22.16 -31.61
C PRO A 46 27.14 -23.11 -31.65
N THR A 47 26.86 -23.72 -32.80
CA THR A 47 25.84 -24.77 -32.92
C THR A 47 26.47 -26.16 -32.78
N VAL A 48 25.88 -26.98 -31.90
CA VAL A 48 26.20 -28.40 -31.78
C VAL A 48 25.39 -29.16 -32.83
N ALA A 49 26.07 -29.87 -33.73
CA ALA A 49 25.41 -30.62 -34.79
C ALA A 49 24.56 -31.77 -34.21
N LYS A 50 23.24 -31.68 -34.39
CA LYS A 50 22.24 -32.69 -34.00
C LYS A 50 22.54 -34.03 -34.69
N ARG A 51 23.01 -35.04 -33.96
CA ARG A 51 23.16 -36.41 -34.50
C ARG A 51 21.78 -37.06 -34.63
N ARG A 52 21.32 -37.25 -35.87
CA ARG A 52 20.23 -38.18 -36.23
C ARG A 52 20.72 -39.62 -36.08
N GLY A 53 19.89 -40.47 -35.48
CA GLY A 53 20.16 -41.88 -35.31
C GLY A 53 20.22 -42.66 -36.63
N LEU A 54 21.04 -43.71 -36.64
CA LEU A 54 21.01 -44.76 -37.66
C LEU A 54 21.44 -46.10 -37.03
N ARG A 55 20.55 -47.10 -37.15
CA ARG A 55 20.83 -48.54 -36.92
C ARG A 55 21.72 -49.08 -38.05
N VAL A 56 22.57 -50.09 -37.77
CA VAL A 56 23.11 -51.18 -38.66
C VAL A 56 24.40 -51.72 -37.98
N VAL A 57 24.39 -52.93 -37.41
CA VAL A 57 24.70 -54.26 -38.01
C VAL A 57 26.22 -54.49 -38.24
N THR A 58 26.74 -55.46 -37.48
CA THR A 58 27.88 -56.39 -37.64
C THR A 58 29.09 -56.09 -38.55
N ALA A 59 30.25 -56.47 -37.98
CA ALA A 59 31.39 -57.21 -38.56
C ALA A 59 32.57 -56.46 -39.20
N GLY A 60 33.79 -56.91 -38.83
CA GLY A 60 35.07 -56.70 -39.54
C GLY A 60 36.17 -56.03 -38.71
N ILE A 61 36.90 -56.69 -37.79
CA ILE A 61 38.08 -57.57 -37.97
C ILE A 61 39.41 -56.85 -38.35
N ILE A 62 40.34 -56.90 -37.37
CA ILE A 62 41.82 -57.15 -37.42
C ILE A 62 42.81 -56.01 -37.73
N ALA A 63 43.69 -55.74 -36.75
CA ALA A 63 45.15 -56.03 -36.77
C ALA A 63 45.76 -55.61 -35.41
N VAL A 64 45.97 -56.51 -34.43
CA VAL A 64 47.17 -57.37 -34.22
C VAL A 64 48.48 -56.59 -34.10
N VAL A 65 48.98 -56.45 -32.86
CA VAL A 65 50.39 -56.71 -32.52
C VAL A 65 50.48 -57.50 -31.20
N LEU A 66 51.05 -58.69 -31.38
CA LEU A 66 51.48 -59.79 -30.52
C LEU A 66 51.91 -59.55 -29.06
N VAL A 67 51.48 -60.51 -28.26
CA VAL A 67 51.95 -60.96 -26.95
C VAL A 67 53.19 -61.86 -27.08
N LEU A 68 54.14 -61.67 -26.16
CA LEU A 68 55.01 -62.69 -25.55
C LEU A 68 54.96 -62.34 -24.05
N GLY A 69 54.68 -63.17 -23.04
CA GLY A 69 54.60 -64.61 -22.90
C GLY A 69 55.16 -64.96 -21.51
N GLY A 70 54.28 -65.24 -20.53
CA GLY A 70 54.57 -66.00 -19.30
C GLY A 70 54.97 -65.23 -18.03
N PHE A 71 54.18 -65.35 -16.95
CA PHE A 71 54.54 -66.14 -15.76
C PHE A 71 53.44 -66.09 -14.67
N THR A 72 53.01 -67.30 -14.26
CA THR A 72 52.52 -67.74 -12.93
C THR A 72 51.43 -66.99 -12.16
N ALA A 73 50.40 -67.76 -11.82
CA ALA A 73 49.41 -67.48 -10.79
C ALA A 73 50.05 -67.25 -9.40
N PHE A 74 49.63 -66.17 -8.74
CA PHE A 74 49.77 -66.01 -7.30
C PHE A 74 48.36 -65.76 -6.72
N LYS A 75 47.84 -66.72 -5.96
CA LYS A 75 46.64 -66.54 -5.14
C LYS A 75 47.00 -65.59 -3.99
N LEU A 76 46.24 -64.50 -3.83
CA LEU A 76 46.12 -63.79 -2.56
C LEU A 76 44.63 -63.59 -2.23
N ALA A 77 44.34 -63.82 -0.96
CA ALA A 77 43.07 -63.97 -0.27
C ALA A 77 42.14 -62.74 -0.36
N PRO A 78 40.84 -62.84 0.01
CA PRO A 78 39.90 -61.72 -0.07
C PRO A 78 40.30 -60.67 0.97
N SER A 79 40.70 -59.48 0.51
CA SER A 79 40.79 -58.33 1.40
C SER A 79 39.38 -57.86 1.73
N LYS A 80 39.09 -57.90 3.03
CA LYS A 80 37.95 -57.26 3.68
C LYS A 80 37.75 -55.85 3.10
N PHE A 81 36.60 -55.60 2.46
CA PHE A 81 36.07 -54.25 2.39
C PHE A 81 35.55 -53.93 3.80
N ALA A 82 36.45 -53.41 4.63
CA ALA A 82 36.04 -52.62 5.77
C ALA A 82 35.44 -51.33 5.23
N SER A 83 34.23 -51.00 5.71
CA SER A 83 33.57 -49.71 5.52
C SER A 83 34.55 -48.59 5.81
N ALA A 84 34.92 -47.83 4.78
CA ALA A 84 35.70 -46.62 4.94
C ALA A 84 34.73 -45.46 5.23
N THR A 85 34.26 -45.39 6.48
CA THR A 85 34.01 -44.10 7.11
C THR A 85 35.37 -43.48 7.40
N ASP A 86 36.03 -42.97 6.36
CA ASP A 86 37.19 -42.10 6.52
C ASP A 86 36.64 -40.69 6.74
N ARG A 87 36.61 -40.28 8.01
CA ARG A 87 36.45 -38.90 8.42
C ARG A 87 37.53 -38.09 7.73
N ILE A 88 37.16 -37.24 6.77
CA ILE A 88 37.99 -36.09 6.43
C ILE A 88 37.87 -35.14 7.63
N PRO A 89 38.95 -34.89 8.38
CA PRO A 89 38.88 -33.95 9.50
C PRO A 89 38.69 -32.54 8.93
N GLY A 90 37.57 -31.90 9.24
CA GLY A 90 37.38 -30.45 9.05
C GLY A 90 36.44 -30.00 7.93
N VAL A 91 35.65 -30.89 7.32
CA VAL A 91 34.48 -30.48 6.53
C VAL A 91 33.26 -31.06 7.22
N ALA A 92 32.50 -30.20 7.89
CA ALA A 92 31.20 -30.60 8.41
C ALA A 92 30.32 -30.97 7.20
N LEU A 93 29.63 -32.11 7.28
CA LEU A 93 28.68 -32.50 6.24
C LEU A 93 27.49 -31.56 6.36
N ASP A 94 26.99 -31.13 5.20
CA ASP A 94 25.89 -30.21 5.01
C ASP A 94 25.15 -30.76 3.76
N GLY A 95 24.08 -31.50 4.03
CA GLY A 95 23.42 -32.45 3.13
C GLY A 95 22.58 -31.76 2.06
N ASP A 96 21.85 -30.73 2.45
CA ASP A 96 20.95 -29.93 1.62
C ASP A 96 21.54 -28.56 1.21
N ARG A 97 22.63 -28.13 1.85
CA ARG A 97 23.44 -26.94 1.49
C ARG A 97 22.79 -25.62 1.85
N ASP A 98 22.05 -25.59 2.93
CA ASP A 98 21.49 -24.38 3.54
C ASP A 98 22.56 -23.59 4.33
N GLY A 99 23.67 -24.23 4.72
CA GLY A 99 24.76 -23.63 5.48
C GLY A 99 24.78 -24.03 6.96
N ILE A 100 23.91 -24.92 7.41
CA ILE A 100 23.97 -25.57 8.71
C ILE A 100 24.58 -26.99 8.53
N PRO A 101 25.51 -27.41 9.40
CA PRO A 101 25.99 -28.79 9.33
C PRO A 101 24.94 -29.82 9.80
N ASP A 102 24.84 -30.97 9.12
CA ASP A 102 23.95 -32.09 9.50
C ASP A 102 24.06 -32.46 10.99
N ALA A 103 25.25 -32.33 11.56
CA ALA A 103 25.51 -32.65 12.95
C ALA A 103 24.78 -31.69 13.92
N ASP A 104 24.72 -30.41 13.56
CA ASP A 104 24.09 -29.35 14.35
C ASP A 104 22.56 -29.42 14.20
N GLU A 105 22.06 -29.73 13.01
CA GLU A 105 20.64 -29.94 12.74
C GLU A 105 20.07 -31.16 13.51
N ILE A 106 20.80 -32.28 13.51
CA ILE A 106 20.40 -33.51 14.24
C ILE A 106 20.51 -33.33 15.76
N ALA A 107 21.62 -32.73 16.23
CA ALA A 107 21.83 -32.53 17.66
C ALA A 107 20.86 -31.48 18.23
N GLY A 108 20.53 -30.50 17.39
CA GLY A 108 19.96 -29.22 17.76
C GLY A 108 21.05 -28.21 18.11
N TRP A 109 20.77 -26.95 17.79
CA TRP A 109 21.62 -25.80 18.05
C TRP A 109 20.86 -24.75 18.85
N ARG A 110 21.57 -23.79 19.43
CA ARG A 110 20.96 -22.70 20.21
C ARG A 110 21.00 -21.36 19.51
N THR A 111 19.90 -20.61 19.53
CA THR A 111 19.91 -19.19 19.16
C THR A 111 20.63 -18.38 20.24
N GLN A 112 21.07 -17.16 19.92
CA GLN A 112 21.60 -16.23 20.93
C GLN A 112 20.56 -15.88 22.00
N ALA A 113 19.27 -15.96 21.67
CA ALA A 113 18.16 -15.80 22.60
C ALA A 113 17.93 -17.03 23.50
N GLY A 114 18.64 -18.14 23.26
CA GLY A 114 18.58 -19.37 24.06
C GLY A 114 17.47 -20.34 23.66
N ALA A 115 16.87 -20.18 22.48
CA ALA A 115 15.95 -21.17 21.93
C ALA A 115 16.74 -22.37 21.37
N ASP A 116 16.27 -23.59 21.64
CA ASP A 116 16.82 -24.82 21.07
C ASP A 116 16.08 -25.14 19.76
N VAL A 117 16.79 -25.17 18.64
CA VAL A 117 16.23 -25.36 17.28
C VAL A 117 16.76 -26.66 16.67
N ARG A 118 15.92 -27.34 15.88
CA ARG A 118 16.26 -28.53 15.09
C ARG A 118 15.58 -28.45 13.74
N THR A 119 16.26 -28.94 12.73
CA THR A 119 15.84 -28.93 11.32
C THR A 119 16.08 -30.31 10.69
N ASP A 120 15.56 -30.55 9.48
CA ASP A 120 15.82 -31.79 8.75
C ASP A 120 17.07 -31.62 7.86
N PRO A 121 18.16 -32.38 8.06
CA PRO A 121 19.41 -32.27 7.27
C PRO A 121 19.33 -32.59 5.77
N SER A 122 18.11 -32.82 5.29
CA SER A 122 17.81 -33.11 3.90
C SER A 122 16.76 -32.18 3.31
N ASP A 123 16.28 -31.21 4.08
CA ASP A 123 15.31 -30.21 3.69
C ASP A 123 15.84 -28.81 4.02
N PRO A 124 16.32 -28.06 3.03
CA PRO A 124 17.01 -26.78 3.28
C PRO A 124 16.07 -25.66 3.76
N ASP A 125 14.76 -25.91 3.86
CA ASP A 125 13.69 -24.96 4.19
C ASP A 125 12.59 -25.76 4.93
N SER A 126 12.76 -25.88 6.25
CA SER A 126 12.03 -26.82 7.10
C SER A 126 10.54 -26.47 7.25
N ASP A 127 10.17 -25.19 7.14
CA ASP A 127 8.78 -24.74 7.23
C ASP A 127 8.14 -24.34 5.89
N GLY A 128 8.94 -24.21 4.85
CA GLY A 128 8.51 -23.96 3.49
C GLY A 128 8.11 -22.51 3.20
N ASP A 129 8.58 -21.54 3.97
CA ASP A 129 8.29 -20.12 3.77
C ASP A 129 9.13 -19.46 2.65
N GLY A 130 10.20 -20.14 2.22
CA GLY A 130 11.11 -19.71 1.17
C GLY A 130 12.42 -19.09 1.64
N LEU A 131 12.65 -18.99 2.95
CA LEU A 131 13.98 -18.86 3.54
C LEU A 131 14.61 -20.23 3.75
N SER A 132 15.94 -20.28 3.75
CA SER A 132 16.63 -21.51 4.12
C SER A 132 16.90 -21.54 5.61
N ASP A 133 16.89 -22.72 6.21
CA ASP A 133 17.15 -22.93 7.64
C ASP A 133 18.44 -22.21 8.08
N GLY A 134 19.48 -22.26 7.23
CA GLY A 134 20.73 -21.53 7.44
C GLY A 134 20.66 -20.01 7.31
N ASP A 135 19.81 -19.45 6.46
CA ASP A 135 19.56 -18.00 6.39
C ASP A 135 18.87 -17.51 7.68
N GLU A 136 17.92 -18.29 8.18
CA GLU A 136 17.17 -18.03 9.40
C GLU A 136 18.02 -18.22 10.66
N ALA A 137 18.89 -19.23 10.70
CA ALA A 137 19.89 -19.39 11.76
C ALA A 137 20.87 -18.21 11.77
N GLY A 138 21.28 -17.74 10.59
CA GLY A 138 22.24 -16.65 10.43
C GLY A 138 23.67 -17.05 10.83
N PRO A 139 24.56 -16.09 11.14
CA PRO A 139 25.96 -16.41 11.40
C PRO A 139 26.14 -17.19 12.72
N ALA A 140 26.94 -18.26 12.66
CA ALA A 140 27.41 -18.95 13.86
C ALA A 140 28.22 -18.00 14.76
N SER A 141 27.84 -17.88 16.03
CA SER A 141 28.42 -16.95 17.00
C SER A 141 29.38 -17.59 18.02
N GLY A 142 29.57 -18.92 17.94
CA GLY A 142 30.61 -19.66 18.65
C GLY A 142 30.09 -20.92 19.34
N ASP A 143 31.03 -21.68 19.91
CA ASP A 143 30.77 -22.83 20.79
C ASP A 143 30.70 -22.35 22.24
N VAL A 144 29.51 -22.30 22.83
CA VAL A 144 29.35 -22.10 24.29
C VAL A 144 29.12 -23.48 24.89
N ASP A 145 30.02 -23.92 25.77
CA ASP A 145 29.95 -25.22 26.44
C ASP A 145 29.94 -26.47 25.50
N GLY A 146 30.36 -26.31 24.24
CA GLY A 146 30.39 -27.37 23.23
C GLY A 146 29.08 -27.55 22.46
N GLU A 147 28.20 -26.55 22.52
CA GLU A 147 27.01 -26.41 21.68
C GLU A 147 27.21 -25.24 20.70
N THR A 148 26.97 -25.49 19.41
CA THR A 148 27.00 -24.45 18.37
C THR A 148 25.87 -23.46 18.62
N THR A 149 26.22 -22.17 18.67
CA THR A 149 25.24 -21.08 18.78
C THR A 149 25.16 -20.28 17.49
N TYR A 150 23.94 -19.94 17.07
CA TYR A 150 23.65 -19.14 15.89
C TYR A 150 22.94 -17.85 16.32
N ALA A 151 22.94 -16.84 15.44
CA ALA A 151 22.25 -15.59 15.72
C ALA A 151 20.76 -15.82 16.01
N GLY A 152 20.10 -16.66 15.22
CA GLY A 152 18.65 -16.87 15.25
C GLY A 152 17.94 -15.60 14.77
N ARG A 153 17.89 -15.41 13.45
CA ARG A 153 17.17 -14.30 12.81
C ARG A 153 15.67 -14.53 12.78
N SER A 154 15.25 -15.78 12.61
CA SER A 154 13.86 -16.28 12.71
C SER A 154 13.88 -17.75 13.19
N ASP A 155 12.71 -18.36 13.38
CA ASP A 155 12.55 -19.77 13.75
C ASP A 155 12.27 -20.63 12.50
N PRO A 156 13.22 -21.46 12.04
CA PRO A 156 13.11 -22.22 10.78
C PRO A 156 12.04 -23.31 10.76
N ASN A 157 11.29 -23.47 11.85
CA ASN A 157 10.15 -24.37 11.93
C ASN A 157 8.81 -23.62 11.94
N ARG A 158 8.83 -22.31 11.70
CA ARG A 158 7.67 -21.42 11.81
C ARG A 158 7.72 -20.33 10.75
N VAL A 159 6.90 -20.52 9.72
CA VAL A 159 6.66 -19.58 8.60
C VAL A 159 6.48 -18.10 8.99
N ASP A 160 6.02 -17.83 10.21
CA ASP A 160 5.74 -16.50 10.78
C ASP A 160 6.17 -16.57 12.26
N THR A 161 7.38 -16.07 12.54
CA THR A 161 8.05 -16.27 13.83
C THR A 161 7.42 -15.47 14.96
N ASP A 162 6.99 -14.23 14.72
CA ASP A 162 6.38 -13.36 15.73
C ASP A 162 4.83 -13.31 15.67
N SER A 163 4.23 -13.91 14.65
CA SER A 163 2.78 -14.03 14.44
C SER A 163 2.08 -12.71 14.09
N ASP A 164 2.80 -11.76 13.51
CA ASP A 164 2.29 -10.47 13.03
C ASP A 164 1.43 -10.60 11.74
N GLY A 165 1.57 -11.72 11.02
CA GLY A 165 0.85 -12.01 9.77
C GLY A 165 1.66 -11.79 8.49
N LEU A 166 2.95 -11.47 8.60
CA LEU A 166 3.95 -11.58 7.55
C LEU A 166 4.71 -12.90 7.74
N THR A 167 5.35 -13.36 6.66
CA THR A 167 6.25 -14.52 6.77
C THR A 167 7.67 -14.01 6.91
N ASP A 168 8.54 -14.76 7.57
CA ASP A 168 9.92 -14.32 7.83
C ASP A 168 10.65 -13.97 6.50
N ALA A 169 10.34 -14.70 5.43
CA ALA A 169 10.78 -14.41 4.05
C ALA A 169 10.36 -13.03 3.51
N VAL A 170 9.15 -12.55 3.84
CA VAL A 170 8.65 -11.23 3.42
C VAL A 170 9.34 -10.13 4.20
N GLU A 171 9.50 -10.32 5.51
CA GLU A 171 10.06 -9.35 6.45
C GLU A 171 11.53 -9.04 6.15
N THR A 172 12.30 -10.10 5.86
CA THR A 172 13.71 -10.02 5.47
C THR A 172 13.94 -9.59 4.01
N GLY A 173 12.89 -9.65 3.19
CA GLY A 173 12.84 -9.21 1.81
C GLY A 173 13.35 -10.25 0.78
N ASP A 174 12.51 -10.47 -0.24
CA ASP A 174 12.69 -11.43 -1.34
C ASP A 174 14.15 -11.48 -1.87
N VAL A 175 14.80 -12.62 -1.61
CA VAL A 175 16.20 -12.97 -1.88
C VAL A 175 16.48 -13.12 -3.39
N GLY A 176 16.33 -12.02 -4.13
CA GLY A 176 16.83 -11.90 -5.51
C GLY A 176 18.34 -11.64 -5.59
N ASP A 177 18.96 -11.28 -4.47
CA ASP A 177 20.40 -11.03 -4.36
C ASP A 177 21.02 -11.87 -3.22
N PRO A 178 21.83 -12.90 -3.52
CA PRO A 178 22.53 -13.70 -2.51
C PRO A 178 23.58 -12.91 -1.71
N ALA A 179 23.80 -11.63 -2.00
CA ALA A 179 24.55 -10.71 -1.15
C ALA A 179 23.70 -10.04 -0.05
N SER A 180 22.38 -9.96 -0.21
CA SER A 180 21.48 -9.32 0.78
C SER A 180 21.16 -10.24 1.96
N ALA A 181 20.97 -11.55 1.72
CA ALA A 181 20.73 -12.56 2.76
C ALA A 181 21.83 -12.59 3.85
N ARG A 182 23.07 -12.20 3.50
CA ARG A 182 24.21 -12.19 4.42
C ARG A 182 24.34 -10.93 5.27
N SER A 183 23.55 -9.89 5.03
CA SER A 183 23.46 -8.70 5.89
C SER A 183 22.22 -8.81 6.77
N ALA A 184 22.38 -8.57 8.08
CA ALA A 184 21.30 -8.50 9.06
C ALA A 184 20.50 -7.20 8.86
N THR A 185 19.82 -7.06 7.73
CA THR A 185 19.02 -5.88 7.42
C THR A 185 17.65 -6.36 6.98
N TYR A 186 16.71 -6.29 7.92
CA TYR A 186 15.29 -6.32 7.66
C TYR A 186 14.94 -5.28 6.60
N ILE A 187 14.16 -5.68 5.60
CA ILE A 187 13.79 -4.80 4.49
C ILE A 187 12.36 -4.29 4.68
N VAL A 188 11.51 -5.09 5.31
CA VAL A 188 10.11 -4.75 5.61
C VAL A 188 9.91 -4.60 7.12
N SER A 189 10.29 -5.60 7.93
CA SER A 189 10.09 -5.63 9.39
C SER A 189 11.03 -6.66 10.05
N ASN A 190 11.10 -6.64 11.38
CA ASN A 190 11.87 -7.58 12.18
C ASN A 190 11.02 -8.82 12.56
N PRO A 191 11.32 -10.02 12.03
CA PRO A 191 10.54 -11.26 12.24
C PRO A 191 10.53 -11.78 13.68
N LEU A 192 11.21 -11.09 14.61
CA LEU A 192 11.22 -11.41 16.03
C LEU A 192 10.36 -10.43 16.86
N GLU A 193 9.82 -9.38 16.24
CA GLU A 193 9.13 -8.28 16.89
C GLU A 193 7.86 -7.95 16.12
N VAL A 194 6.71 -8.28 16.73
CA VAL A 194 5.37 -8.04 16.16
C VAL A 194 5.04 -6.57 15.77
N ASP A 195 5.89 -5.63 16.18
CA ASP A 195 5.77 -4.18 16.03
C ASP A 195 7.21 -3.65 16.10
N SER A 196 7.81 -3.46 14.92
CA SER A 196 9.25 -3.24 14.74
C SER A 196 9.68 -1.82 15.09
N ASP A 197 8.83 -0.83 14.84
CA ASP A 197 9.11 0.58 15.10
C ASP A 197 8.51 1.11 16.41
N HIS A 198 7.66 0.29 17.04
CA HIS A 198 7.05 0.50 18.34
C HIS A 198 6.05 1.67 18.39
N ASP A 199 5.34 1.93 17.29
CA ASP A 199 4.29 2.95 17.20
C ASP A 199 2.92 2.47 17.73
N GLY A 200 2.74 1.15 17.84
CA GLY A 200 1.53 0.50 18.33
C GLY A 200 0.66 -0.17 17.27
N ILE A 201 1.04 -0.09 16.00
CA ILE A 201 0.50 -0.90 14.89
C ILE A 201 1.39 -2.14 14.73
N VAL A 202 0.79 -3.24 14.27
CA VAL A 202 1.51 -4.50 14.01
C VAL A 202 2.07 -4.46 12.59
N ASP A 203 3.31 -4.88 12.39
CA ASP A 203 4.04 -4.79 11.11
C ASP A 203 3.25 -5.33 9.91
N GLY A 204 2.59 -6.47 10.08
CA GLY A 204 1.71 -7.04 9.05
C GLY A 204 0.54 -6.13 8.67
N ASP A 205 -0.11 -5.47 9.64
CA ASP A 205 -1.19 -4.51 9.34
C ASP A 205 -0.63 -3.28 8.61
N GLU A 206 0.54 -2.78 9.01
CA GLU A 206 1.24 -1.68 8.35
C GLU A 206 1.57 -1.98 6.89
N PHE A 207 2.19 -3.14 6.64
CA PHE A 207 2.51 -3.62 5.30
C PHE A 207 1.29 -3.70 4.40
N PHE A 208 0.14 -4.15 4.93
CA PHE A 208 -1.12 -4.20 4.19
C PHE A 208 -1.85 -2.87 4.13
N LEU A 209 -1.43 -1.83 4.82
CA LEU A 209 -1.98 -0.47 4.71
C LEU A 209 -1.06 0.47 3.93
N ASP A 210 0.06 -0.06 3.43
CA ASP A 210 1.10 0.65 2.69
C ASP A 210 1.93 1.62 3.56
N MET A 211 1.90 1.43 4.88
CA MET A 211 2.79 2.06 5.88
C MET A 211 4.17 1.37 5.87
N ASP A 212 5.18 2.01 6.45
CA ASP A 212 6.55 1.50 6.60
C ASP A 212 6.74 0.95 8.02
N PRO A 213 6.74 -0.39 8.22
CA PRO A 213 6.84 -1.01 9.56
C PRO A 213 8.14 -0.70 10.33
N LEU A 214 9.10 -0.01 9.70
CA LEU A 214 10.35 0.40 10.33
C LEU A 214 10.35 1.89 10.71
N ALA A 215 9.26 2.61 10.47
CA ALA A 215 9.15 4.05 10.64
C ALA A 215 7.81 4.44 11.28
N PRO A 216 7.81 4.93 12.54
CA PRO A 216 6.58 5.16 13.30
C PRO A 216 5.76 6.38 12.80
N ASP A 217 6.21 6.99 11.71
CA ASP A 217 5.68 8.15 10.99
C ASP A 217 6.09 7.93 9.52
N SER A 218 5.22 7.25 8.78
CA SER A 218 5.49 6.68 7.46
C SER A 218 5.72 7.73 6.36
N ASP A 219 5.22 8.95 6.54
CA ASP A 219 5.33 10.04 5.56
C ASP A 219 6.16 11.24 6.03
N ASP A 220 6.78 11.12 7.21
CA ASP A 220 7.71 12.08 7.84
C ASP A 220 7.07 13.47 8.09
N ASP A 221 5.77 13.54 8.36
CA ASP A 221 5.06 14.81 8.61
C ASP A 221 5.08 15.26 10.08
N GLY A 222 5.39 14.34 10.99
CA GLY A 222 5.49 14.55 12.43
C GLY A 222 4.29 14.07 13.25
N LEU A 223 3.29 13.43 12.63
CA LEU A 223 2.21 12.70 13.27
C LEU A 223 2.49 11.19 13.17
N LEU A 224 2.23 10.43 14.24
CA LEU A 224 2.47 8.98 14.21
C LEU A 224 1.37 8.27 13.41
N ASP A 225 1.69 7.17 12.75
CA ASP A 225 0.74 6.42 11.92
C ASP A 225 -0.51 6.01 12.71
N GLN A 226 -0.34 5.54 13.95
CA GLN A 226 -1.46 5.23 14.84
C GLN A 226 -2.34 6.45 15.17
N ASP A 227 -1.73 7.63 15.39
CA ASP A 227 -2.47 8.87 15.65
C ASP A 227 -3.24 9.33 14.40
N GLU A 228 -2.68 9.11 13.22
CA GLU A 228 -3.29 9.39 11.94
C GLU A 228 -4.48 8.50 11.61
N LEU A 229 -4.38 7.18 11.89
CA LEU A 229 -5.50 6.26 11.74
C LEU A 229 -6.68 6.68 12.64
N ASP A 230 -6.37 7.10 13.87
CA ASP A 230 -7.33 7.59 14.86
C ASP A 230 -7.91 8.95 14.44
N PHE A 231 -7.10 9.89 13.95
CA PHE A 231 -7.56 11.19 13.45
C PHE A 231 -8.37 11.06 12.15
N GLY A 232 -8.02 10.04 11.39
CA GLY A 232 -8.65 9.61 10.17
C GLY A 232 -8.02 10.12 8.88
N SER A 233 -6.76 10.55 8.94
CA SER A 233 -5.91 10.91 7.80
C SER A 233 -5.34 9.67 7.08
N ASP A 234 -4.34 9.88 6.23
CA ASP A 234 -3.66 8.86 5.45
C ASP A 234 -2.20 8.79 5.86
N PRO A 235 -1.77 7.78 6.65
CA PRO A 235 -0.40 7.71 7.16
C PRO A 235 0.72 7.67 6.11
N THR A 236 0.35 7.58 4.84
CA THR A 236 1.27 7.50 3.71
C THR A 236 1.29 8.80 2.89
N ASN A 237 0.61 9.84 3.37
CA ASN A 237 0.44 11.10 2.67
C ASN A 237 0.13 12.27 3.61
N ALA A 238 1.20 12.99 3.97
CA ALA A 238 1.26 14.20 4.79
C ALA A 238 0.31 15.35 4.41
N ASN A 239 -0.41 15.25 3.29
CA ASN A 239 -1.46 16.18 2.90
C ASN A 239 -2.53 15.42 2.06
N PRO A 240 -3.48 14.75 2.71
CA PRO A 240 -4.47 13.88 2.04
C PRO A 240 -5.42 14.61 1.09
N ASP A 241 -5.64 15.91 1.27
CA ASP A 241 -6.58 16.71 0.48
C ASP A 241 -5.94 17.77 -0.43
N ASP A 242 -4.61 17.81 -0.47
CA ASP A 242 -3.76 18.67 -1.30
C ASP A 242 -3.98 20.18 -1.07
N ASP A 243 -4.22 20.56 0.18
CA ASP A 243 -4.35 21.96 0.59
C ASP A 243 -3.02 22.60 1.08
N SER A 244 -3.07 23.65 1.91
CA SER A 244 -1.86 24.32 2.41
C SER A 244 -1.40 23.90 3.81
N TYR A 245 -2.07 22.91 4.41
CA TYR A 245 -1.84 22.35 5.72
C TYR A 245 -1.49 20.86 5.55
N SER A 246 -0.57 20.37 6.39
CA SER A 246 -0.38 18.93 6.54
C SER A 246 -1.40 18.39 7.55
N ASP A 247 -1.68 17.10 7.53
CA ASP A 247 -2.56 16.47 8.53
C ASP A 247 -2.03 16.63 9.96
N SER A 248 -0.71 16.62 10.20
CA SER A 248 -0.16 17.05 11.51
C SER A 248 -0.60 18.46 11.92
N GLN A 249 -0.59 19.43 10.98
CA GLN A 249 -1.03 20.79 11.25
C GLN A 249 -2.55 20.87 11.44
N GLU A 250 -3.29 20.06 10.72
CA GLU A 250 -4.74 19.96 10.84
C GLU A 250 -5.17 19.33 12.17
N PHE A 251 -4.43 18.30 12.62
CA PHE A 251 -4.58 17.69 13.92
C PHE A 251 -4.41 18.71 15.04
N GLU A 252 -3.36 19.54 14.99
CA GLU A 252 -3.14 20.63 15.95
C GLU A 252 -4.27 21.69 15.93
N ARG A 253 -4.91 21.88 14.78
CA ARG A 253 -5.99 22.86 14.58
C ARG A 253 -7.37 22.30 14.90
N GLY A 254 -7.51 20.97 14.95
CA GLY A 254 -8.79 20.28 14.98
C GLY A 254 -9.61 20.53 13.71
N SER A 255 -8.96 20.64 12.55
CA SER A 255 -9.62 20.62 11.23
C SER A 255 -9.77 19.17 10.74
N ASN A 256 -10.27 19.00 9.52
CA ASN A 256 -10.59 17.69 8.96
C ASN A 256 -9.59 17.37 7.84
N PRO A 257 -8.77 16.31 7.97
CA PRO A 257 -7.65 16.02 7.07
C PRO A 257 -8.05 15.63 5.65
N LEU A 258 -9.34 15.37 5.44
CA LEU A 258 -9.88 15.06 4.14
C LEU A 258 -10.56 16.29 3.50
N SER A 259 -10.68 17.41 4.20
CA SER A 259 -11.47 18.56 3.75
C SER A 259 -10.70 19.86 3.63
N TYR A 260 -10.25 20.12 2.39
CA TYR A 260 -9.58 21.35 1.96
C TYR A 260 -9.94 22.61 2.74
N ASP A 261 -8.98 23.11 3.49
CA ASP A 261 -9.00 24.34 4.26
C ASP A 261 -8.45 25.52 3.46
N LEU A 262 -9.33 26.49 3.19
CA LEU A 262 -8.92 27.72 2.54
C LEU A 262 -8.00 28.55 3.45
N THR A 263 -6.83 28.90 2.92
CA THR A 263 -5.96 29.90 3.55
C THR A 263 -6.62 31.27 3.65
N GLY A 264 -6.10 32.15 4.50
CA GLY A 264 -6.62 33.52 4.64
C GLY A 264 -6.69 34.27 3.30
N ASP A 265 -5.70 34.10 2.43
CA ASP A 265 -5.67 34.75 1.11
C ASP A 265 -6.65 34.11 0.13
N GLU A 266 -6.84 32.79 0.18
CA GLU A 266 -7.84 32.11 -0.67
C GLU A 266 -9.27 32.44 -0.26
N ARG A 267 -9.57 32.52 1.03
CA ARG A 267 -10.86 32.98 1.58
C ARG A 267 -11.20 34.38 1.06
N VAL A 268 -10.21 35.24 1.05
CA VAL A 268 -10.29 36.60 0.53
C VAL A 268 -10.56 36.63 -0.97
N ALA A 269 -9.84 35.80 -1.73
CA ALA A 269 -10.02 35.67 -3.18
C ALA A 269 -11.43 35.14 -3.50
N ALA A 270 -11.89 34.12 -2.77
CA ALA A 270 -13.22 33.55 -2.86
C ALA A 270 -14.32 34.60 -2.64
N GLY A 271 -14.25 35.39 -1.56
CA GLY A 271 -15.23 36.44 -1.28
C GLY A 271 -15.27 37.55 -2.35
N LYS A 272 -14.10 37.99 -2.84
CA LYS A 272 -14.02 38.97 -3.96
C LYS A 272 -14.58 38.39 -5.25
N ALA A 273 -14.31 37.12 -5.52
CA ALA A 273 -14.81 36.43 -6.70
C ALA A 273 -16.33 36.24 -6.62
N GLY A 274 -16.89 35.86 -5.46
CA GLY A 274 -18.32 35.81 -5.24
C GLY A 274 -19.00 37.16 -5.49
N LEU A 275 -18.39 38.26 -5.01
CA LEU A 275 -18.89 39.62 -5.26
C LEU A 275 -18.88 39.99 -6.75
N LYS A 276 -17.87 39.56 -7.49
CA LYS A 276 -17.63 39.94 -8.89
C LYS A 276 -18.39 39.05 -9.88
N TYR A 277 -18.36 37.73 -9.67
CA TYR A 277 -18.84 36.72 -10.61
C TYR A 277 -20.19 36.14 -10.21
N GLY A 278 -20.58 36.22 -8.93
CA GLY A 278 -21.91 35.85 -8.46
C GLY A 278 -22.26 34.39 -8.77
N ASP A 279 -23.12 34.17 -9.75
CA ASP A 279 -23.56 32.85 -10.17
C ASP A 279 -22.85 32.31 -11.42
N CYS A 280 -21.82 33.02 -11.93
CA CYS A 280 -21.01 32.56 -13.05
C CYS A 280 -19.77 31.78 -12.57
N ASP A 281 -19.95 30.46 -12.40
CA ASP A 281 -18.92 29.54 -11.89
C ASP A 281 -17.77 29.41 -12.89
N GLU A 282 -18.11 29.25 -14.17
CA GLU A 282 -17.18 29.20 -15.29
C GLU A 282 -16.31 30.47 -15.34
N CYS A 283 -16.89 31.65 -15.11
CA CYS A 283 -16.15 32.90 -15.06
C CYS A 283 -15.13 32.95 -13.90
N ALA A 284 -15.46 32.35 -12.77
CA ALA A 284 -14.59 32.32 -11.60
C ALA A 284 -13.44 31.31 -11.80
N LEU A 285 -13.74 30.13 -12.34
CA LEU A 285 -12.74 29.12 -12.70
C LEU A 285 -11.78 29.64 -13.78
N ASP A 286 -12.29 30.29 -14.83
CA ASP A 286 -11.47 30.94 -15.87
C ASP A 286 -10.59 32.08 -15.33
N ALA A 287 -11.00 32.67 -14.21
CA ALA A 287 -10.22 33.68 -13.51
C ALA A 287 -9.12 33.08 -12.60
N GLY A 288 -8.99 31.75 -12.58
CA GLY A 288 -7.98 31.01 -11.83
C GLY A 288 -8.38 30.64 -10.41
N LEU A 289 -9.67 30.70 -10.06
CA LEU A 289 -10.13 30.15 -8.79
C LEU A 289 -10.22 28.62 -8.84
N ARG A 290 -9.98 27.99 -7.69
CA ARG A 290 -10.23 26.56 -7.50
C ARG A 290 -11.71 26.26 -7.22
N ALA A 291 -12.10 24.99 -7.35
CA ALA A 291 -13.47 24.54 -7.08
C ALA A 291 -13.86 24.79 -5.62
N GLU A 292 -12.94 24.52 -4.71
CA GLU A 292 -13.07 24.67 -3.26
C GLU A 292 -13.37 26.13 -2.89
N GLN A 293 -12.71 27.07 -3.58
CA GLN A 293 -12.95 28.49 -3.37
C GLN A 293 -14.35 28.92 -3.82
N ILE A 294 -14.84 28.43 -4.97
CA ILE A 294 -16.16 28.82 -5.50
C ILE A 294 -17.33 28.16 -4.76
N GLU A 295 -17.07 27.08 -4.03
CA GLU A 295 -18.05 26.35 -3.20
C GLU A 295 -18.03 26.79 -1.73
N SER A 296 -17.09 27.66 -1.35
CA SER A 296 -16.94 28.15 0.02
C SER A 296 -18.04 29.08 0.50
N ALA A 297 -18.16 29.18 1.83
CA ALA A 297 -19.02 30.16 2.50
C ALA A 297 -18.62 31.61 2.17
N GLU A 298 -17.33 31.87 1.97
CA GLU A 298 -16.79 33.18 1.62
C GLU A 298 -17.27 33.62 0.23
N TYR A 299 -17.18 32.73 -0.76
CA TYR A 299 -17.72 33.01 -2.09
C TYR A 299 -19.23 33.26 -2.04
N LEU A 300 -19.97 32.41 -1.31
CA LEU A 300 -21.41 32.61 -1.12
C LEU A 300 -21.72 33.96 -0.48
N ALA A 301 -20.96 34.39 0.54
CA ALA A 301 -21.11 35.69 1.17
C ALA A 301 -20.87 36.85 0.19
N GLY A 302 -19.83 36.74 -0.65
CA GLY A 302 -19.58 37.69 -1.73
C GLY A 302 -20.74 37.75 -2.73
N HIS A 303 -21.27 36.60 -3.15
CA HIS A 303 -22.39 36.50 -4.07
C HIS A 303 -23.67 37.10 -3.48
N LEU A 304 -23.95 36.88 -2.20
CA LEU A 304 -25.08 37.52 -1.51
C LEU A 304 -24.91 39.05 -1.48
N ALA A 305 -23.70 39.54 -1.28
CA ALA A 305 -23.40 40.97 -1.27
C ALA A 305 -23.52 41.63 -2.66
N SER A 306 -23.25 40.90 -3.75
CA SER A 306 -23.35 41.45 -5.12
C SER A 306 -24.79 41.78 -5.53
N GLY A 307 -25.78 41.10 -4.95
CA GLY A 307 -27.20 41.41 -5.11
C GLY A 307 -27.65 42.74 -4.49
N VAL A 308 -26.81 43.38 -3.68
CA VAL A 308 -27.08 44.67 -3.01
C VAL A 308 -26.43 45.81 -3.80
N ALA A 309 -27.02 46.11 -4.96
CA ALA A 309 -26.54 47.20 -5.82
C ALA A 309 -26.93 48.58 -5.24
N GLY A 310 -26.00 49.21 -4.54
CA GLY A 310 -26.06 50.62 -4.13
C GLY A 310 -24.66 51.18 -3.88
N TYR A 311 -24.17 51.99 -4.82
CA TYR A 311 -22.84 52.62 -4.89
C TYR A 311 -22.27 53.14 -3.55
N GLY A 312 -20.97 52.88 -3.29
CA GLY A 312 -20.13 53.69 -2.40
C GLY A 312 -19.69 52.99 -1.11
N ASP A 313 -20.64 52.60 -0.27
CA ASP A 313 -20.37 52.16 1.12
C ASP A 313 -19.98 50.66 1.24
N VAL A 314 -20.06 49.91 0.14
CA VAL A 314 -19.76 48.47 0.08
C VAL A 314 -18.27 48.18 0.28
N ARG A 315 -17.39 49.14 -0.07
CA ARG A 315 -15.94 49.01 0.13
C ARG A 315 -15.57 49.02 1.62
N ASP A 316 -16.24 49.86 2.41
CA ASP A 316 -16.03 49.95 3.86
C ASP A 316 -16.74 48.81 4.60
N LEU A 317 -17.84 48.29 4.05
CA LEU A 317 -18.52 47.11 4.57
C LEU A 317 -17.68 45.84 4.42
N ALA A 318 -17.14 45.60 3.23
CA ALA A 318 -16.24 44.49 2.97
C ALA A 318 -14.93 44.58 3.77
N LEU A 319 -14.44 45.80 4.05
CA LEU A 319 -13.27 46.04 4.90
C LEU A 319 -13.56 45.89 6.41
N ASN A 320 -14.77 46.19 6.87
CA ASN A 320 -15.18 45.99 8.27
C ASN A 320 -15.55 44.54 8.59
N LEU A 321 -16.08 43.78 7.61
CA LEU A 321 -16.30 42.32 7.71
C LEU A 321 -14.98 41.51 7.79
N TRP A 322 -13.85 42.12 7.44
CA TRP A 322 -12.57 41.43 7.24
C TRP A 322 -11.70 41.30 8.49
N LYS A 323 -11.85 42.16 9.50
CA LYS A 323 -11.02 42.07 10.71
C LYS A 323 -11.45 40.89 11.57
N ARG A 324 -10.84 39.71 11.37
CA ARG A 324 -10.79 38.49 12.25
C ARG A 324 -12.09 37.99 12.91
N GLU A 325 -13.22 38.62 12.65
CA GLU A 325 -14.47 38.47 13.39
C GLU A 325 -15.65 38.39 12.41
N PHE A 326 -15.46 37.78 11.23
CA PHE A 326 -16.60 37.45 10.34
C PHE A 326 -17.65 36.60 11.07
N LEU A 327 -17.24 35.96 12.18
CA LEU A 327 -18.07 35.13 13.04
C LEU A 327 -18.47 35.76 14.38
N ASP A 328 -17.69 36.68 14.94
CA ASP A 328 -17.95 37.23 16.30
C ASP A 328 -18.36 38.71 16.34
N ALA A 329 -18.14 39.48 15.27
CA ALA A 329 -18.53 40.89 15.22
C ALA A 329 -19.25 41.23 13.92
N GLY A 330 -20.57 41.15 13.97
CA GLY A 330 -21.30 42.32 13.53
C GLY A 330 -22.03 42.21 12.19
N LEU A 331 -22.97 41.27 12.12
CA LEU A 331 -24.31 41.58 11.58
C LEU A 331 -24.96 42.82 12.26
N SER A 332 -24.38 43.31 13.35
CA SER A 332 -24.71 44.55 14.05
C SER A 332 -24.54 45.83 13.21
N GLY A 333 -23.83 45.79 12.08
CA GLY A 333 -23.59 46.97 11.23
C GLY A 333 -24.58 47.19 10.09
N LEU A 334 -25.52 46.28 9.85
CA LEU A 334 -26.19 46.21 8.56
C LEU A 334 -27.71 46.25 8.65
N GLY A 335 -28.25 47.43 8.35
CA GLY A 335 -29.54 47.56 7.68
C GLY A 335 -29.54 46.95 6.27
N LEU A 336 -29.08 45.70 6.11
CA LEU A 336 -29.09 44.93 4.85
C LEU A 336 -30.42 44.23 4.56
N LEU A 337 -31.37 44.29 5.50
CA LEU A 337 -32.70 43.73 5.33
C LEU A 337 -33.76 44.77 4.94
N PRO A 338 -33.60 45.51 3.82
CA PRO A 338 -34.76 45.94 3.03
C PRO A 338 -34.82 45.33 1.62
N ALA A 339 -33.73 44.70 1.14
CA ALA A 339 -33.63 44.22 -0.24
C ALA A 339 -33.83 42.70 -0.43
N ILE A 340 -34.02 41.94 0.66
CA ILE A 340 -34.65 40.60 0.62
C ILE A 340 -36.12 40.76 1.05
N GLY A 341 -36.90 41.53 0.29
CA GLY A 341 -38.36 41.56 0.47
C GLY A 341 -39.05 40.27 0.04
N ASP A 342 -38.32 39.33 -0.57
CA ASP A 342 -38.87 38.12 -1.15
C ASP A 342 -38.05 36.91 -0.69
N SER A 343 -38.45 36.31 0.43
CA SER A 343 -37.85 35.08 0.99
C SER A 343 -37.66 33.97 -0.06
N SER A 344 -38.45 33.98 -1.12
CA SER A 344 -38.39 33.08 -2.27
C SER A 344 -37.08 33.19 -3.07
N LYS A 345 -36.51 34.39 -3.20
CA LYS A 345 -35.26 34.63 -3.96
C LYS A 345 -34.03 34.17 -3.20
N ALA A 346 -34.01 34.40 -1.88
CA ALA A 346 -32.95 33.89 -1.01
C ALA A 346 -32.94 32.36 -0.99
N VAL A 347 -34.13 31.74 -0.88
CA VAL A 347 -34.28 30.29 -1.01
C VAL A 347 -33.75 29.82 -2.36
N ALA A 348 -34.20 30.41 -3.48
CA ALA A 348 -33.75 29.99 -4.82
C ALA A 348 -32.23 30.10 -5.03
N LEU A 349 -31.59 31.18 -4.54
CA LEU A 349 -30.15 31.38 -4.65
C LEU A 349 -29.38 30.34 -3.82
N LEU A 350 -29.75 30.15 -2.55
CA LEU A 350 -29.08 29.21 -1.66
C LEU A 350 -29.27 27.76 -2.13
N SER A 351 -30.49 27.40 -2.55
CA SER A 351 -30.76 26.09 -3.14
C SER A 351 -30.02 25.86 -4.47
N LYS A 352 -29.77 26.91 -5.27
CA LYS A 352 -28.96 26.82 -6.50
C LYS A 352 -27.48 26.64 -6.16
N PHE A 353 -26.96 27.40 -5.19
CA PHE A 353 -25.58 27.31 -4.75
C PHE A 353 -25.26 25.93 -4.16
N ALA A 354 -26.13 25.40 -3.30
CA ALA A 354 -25.98 24.08 -2.70
C ALA A 354 -25.92 22.93 -3.72
N ARG A 355 -26.34 23.15 -4.97
CA ARG A 355 -26.26 22.14 -6.04
C ARG A 355 -24.89 22.07 -6.72
N ARG A 356 -23.95 22.95 -6.38
CA ARG A 356 -22.59 22.92 -6.94
C ARG A 356 -21.82 21.68 -6.47
N GLY A 357 -21.99 21.30 -5.21
CA GLY A 357 -21.33 20.16 -4.61
C GLY A 357 -21.64 20.06 -3.11
N ASP A 358 -21.09 19.04 -2.45
CA ASP A 358 -21.31 18.82 -1.02
C ASP A 358 -20.69 19.93 -0.16
N ARG A 359 -19.53 20.48 -0.54
CA ARG A 359 -18.93 21.66 0.11
C ARG A 359 -19.84 22.88 0.01
N ALA A 360 -20.45 23.10 -1.16
CA ALA A 360 -21.41 24.18 -1.33
C ALA A 360 -22.70 23.98 -0.52
N GLU A 361 -23.17 22.74 -0.38
CA GLU A 361 -24.29 22.42 0.51
C GLU A 361 -23.95 22.74 1.98
N GLN A 362 -22.74 22.35 2.44
CA GLN A 362 -22.23 22.67 3.77
C GLN A 362 -22.15 24.18 4.01
N ALA A 363 -21.54 24.91 3.07
CA ALA A 363 -21.44 26.36 3.12
C ALA A 363 -22.82 27.03 3.25
N VAL A 364 -23.83 26.53 2.53
CA VAL A 364 -25.20 27.03 2.66
C VAL A 364 -25.79 26.75 4.04
N ARG A 365 -25.52 25.60 4.65
CA ARG A 365 -25.99 25.28 6.02
C ARG A 365 -25.36 26.25 7.02
N ASP A 366 -24.04 26.39 7.00
CA ASP A 366 -23.29 27.23 7.93
C ASP A 366 -23.72 28.70 7.84
N VAL A 367 -23.90 29.19 6.61
CA VAL A 367 -24.39 30.54 6.38
C VAL A 367 -25.86 30.69 6.81
N THR A 368 -26.72 29.71 6.49
CA THR A 368 -28.17 29.78 6.82
C THR A 368 -28.43 29.90 8.32
N ASP A 369 -27.67 29.20 9.14
CA ASP A 369 -27.81 29.27 10.59
C ASP A 369 -27.45 30.65 11.14
N ARG A 370 -26.46 31.30 10.52
CA ARG A 370 -25.94 32.62 10.90
C ARG A 370 -26.75 33.79 10.30
N LEU A 371 -27.56 33.54 9.28
CA LEU A 371 -28.37 34.59 8.65
C LEU A 371 -29.52 35.04 9.59
N PRO A 372 -29.86 36.35 9.61
CA PRO A 372 -30.99 36.91 10.36
C PRO A 372 -32.35 36.65 9.66
N LEU A 373 -32.63 35.39 9.32
CA LEU A 373 -33.88 34.95 8.68
C LEU A 373 -34.87 34.39 9.71
N SER A 374 -36.16 34.46 9.40
CA SER A 374 -37.18 33.79 10.22
C SER A 374 -37.02 32.27 10.19
N ALA A 375 -37.37 31.60 11.30
CA ALA A 375 -37.27 30.14 11.41
C ALA A 375 -37.99 29.40 10.25
N SER A 376 -39.14 29.91 9.79
CA SER A 376 -39.87 29.35 8.65
C SER A 376 -39.11 29.43 7.32
N VAL A 377 -38.29 30.47 7.12
CA VAL A 377 -37.46 30.61 5.91
C VAL A 377 -36.22 29.72 6.03
N LYS A 378 -35.55 29.70 7.20
CA LYS A 378 -34.44 28.78 7.45
C LYS A 378 -34.83 27.32 7.22
N ASN A 379 -35.97 26.90 7.78
CA ASN A 379 -36.49 25.54 7.59
C ASN A 379 -36.79 25.22 6.12
N ARG A 380 -37.27 26.19 5.32
CA ARG A 380 -37.48 25.98 3.87
C ARG A 380 -36.19 25.83 3.10
N ILE A 381 -35.15 26.59 3.46
CA ILE A 381 -33.81 26.43 2.87
C ILE A 381 -33.25 25.06 3.23
N LEU A 382 -33.21 24.72 4.52
CA LEU A 382 -32.67 23.44 4.99
C LEU A 382 -33.45 22.23 4.44
N ALA A 383 -34.76 22.34 4.26
CA ALA A 383 -35.59 21.30 3.63
C ALA A 383 -35.38 21.19 2.11
N SER A 384 -34.81 22.21 1.47
CA SER A 384 -34.45 22.16 0.04
C SER A 384 -33.08 21.52 -0.21
N LEU A 385 -32.26 21.42 0.85
CA LEU A 385 -30.99 20.70 0.83
C LEU A 385 -31.29 19.19 0.92
N SER A 386 -30.40 18.38 0.35
CA SER A 386 -30.60 16.94 0.38
C SER A 386 -30.49 16.41 1.83
N SER A 387 -31.27 15.39 2.16
CA SER A 387 -31.30 14.78 3.51
C SER A 387 -29.93 14.19 3.86
N ARG A 388 -29.47 14.36 5.11
CA ARG A 388 -28.25 13.68 5.62
C ARG A 388 -28.47 12.25 6.10
N VAL A 389 -29.71 11.78 6.16
CA VAL A 389 -29.99 10.40 6.58
C VAL A 389 -29.41 9.44 5.54
N GLY A 390 -28.44 8.62 5.96
CA GLY A 390 -27.70 7.69 5.08
C GLY A 390 -26.62 8.36 4.22
N LYS A 391 -26.16 9.57 4.60
CA LYS A 391 -24.99 10.23 4.00
C LYS A 391 -23.73 9.95 4.81
N LEU A 392 -22.58 10.04 4.14
CA LEU A 392 -21.27 9.96 4.76
C LEU A 392 -21.13 11.04 5.87
N PRO A 393 -20.58 10.69 7.05
CA PRO A 393 -20.21 11.67 8.07
C PRO A 393 -19.31 12.77 7.50
N PHE A 394 -19.38 13.97 8.09
CA PHE A 394 -18.62 15.10 7.59
C PHE A 394 -17.11 14.89 7.73
N GLU A 395 -16.71 14.23 8.81
CA GLU A 395 -15.34 13.85 9.18
C GLU A 395 -14.72 12.91 8.14
N LEU A 396 -15.55 12.17 7.40
CA LEU A 396 -15.12 11.29 6.31
C LEU A 396 -15.35 11.92 4.92
N ALA A 397 -15.96 13.11 4.87
CA ALA A 397 -16.39 13.74 3.63
C ALA A 397 -15.30 14.65 3.06
N GLY A 398 -14.53 14.10 2.13
CA GLY A 398 -13.58 14.87 1.33
C GLY A 398 -12.49 13.99 0.73
N GLY A 399 -11.42 14.60 0.24
CA GLY A 399 -10.29 13.95 -0.39
C GLY A 399 -10.55 13.50 -1.84
N PRO A 400 -9.49 13.07 -2.55
CA PRO A 400 -9.60 12.58 -3.91
C PRO A 400 -10.34 11.24 -3.97
N THR A 401 -11.14 11.04 -5.02
CA THR A 401 -11.91 9.81 -5.23
C THR A 401 -11.12 8.75 -6.00
N THR A 402 -10.05 8.22 -5.40
CA THR A 402 -9.10 7.28 -6.03
C THR A 402 -9.14 5.87 -5.47
N TYR A 403 -9.88 5.64 -4.39
CA TYR A 403 -9.85 4.38 -3.65
C TYR A 403 -10.78 3.33 -4.26
N VAL A 404 -10.38 2.07 -4.06
CA VAL A 404 -11.14 0.87 -4.40
C VAL A 404 -11.23 -0.02 -3.17
N VAL A 405 -12.42 -0.54 -2.89
CA VAL A 405 -12.62 -1.57 -1.87
C VAL A 405 -12.56 -2.94 -2.54
N TYR A 406 -11.77 -3.84 -1.99
CA TYR A 406 -11.62 -5.20 -2.45
C TYR A 406 -11.84 -6.20 -1.32
N LYS A 407 -12.10 -7.46 -1.68
CA LYS A 407 -12.29 -8.55 -0.72
C LYS A 407 -11.54 -9.80 -1.10
N GLY A 408 -11.13 -10.56 -0.09
CA GLY A 408 -10.69 -11.95 -0.18
C GLY A 408 -11.80 -12.93 0.19
N GLU A 409 -11.42 -14.13 0.65
CA GLU A 409 -12.35 -15.11 1.21
C GLU A 409 -12.92 -14.64 2.55
N ASN A 410 -12.03 -14.19 3.45
CA ASN A 410 -12.33 -13.70 4.79
C ASN A 410 -11.59 -12.37 5.08
N TYR A 411 -11.33 -11.55 4.08
CA TYR A 411 -10.56 -10.31 4.25
C TYR A 411 -11.24 -9.19 3.47
N ILE A 412 -11.28 -7.98 4.04
CA ILE A 412 -11.71 -6.76 3.36
C ILE A 412 -10.56 -5.75 3.38
N GLY A 413 -10.35 -5.02 2.28
CA GLY A 413 -9.28 -4.05 2.18
C GLY A 413 -9.66 -2.86 1.31
N ILE A 414 -8.98 -1.73 1.53
CA ILE A 414 -8.98 -0.57 0.63
C ILE A 414 -7.61 -0.37 0.00
N THR A 415 -7.57 0.17 -1.21
CA THR A 415 -6.31 0.49 -1.92
C THR A 415 -6.52 1.52 -3.04
N THR A 416 -5.48 2.30 -3.34
CA THR A 416 -5.39 3.16 -4.53
C THR A 416 -4.71 2.45 -5.71
N ASP A 417 -3.93 1.39 -5.45
CA ASP A 417 -3.25 0.57 -6.45
C ASP A 417 -3.51 -0.92 -6.20
N PHE A 418 -4.54 -1.42 -6.87
CA PHE A 418 -4.96 -2.81 -6.72
C PHE A 418 -3.92 -3.83 -7.21
N GLU A 419 -3.09 -3.48 -8.20
CA GLU A 419 -2.05 -4.38 -8.70
C GLU A 419 -0.91 -4.50 -7.69
N ARG A 420 -0.51 -3.39 -7.06
CA ARG A 420 0.43 -3.40 -5.92
C ARG A 420 -0.12 -4.25 -4.78
N ARG A 421 -1.38 -4.02 -4.41
CA ARG A 421 -2.01 -4.75 -3.30
C ARG A 421 -2.17 -6.24 -3.57
N LEU A 422 -2.51 -6.61 -4.79
CA LEU A 422 -2.54 -8.01 -5.22
C LEU A 422 -1.15 -8.67 -5.07
N ALA A 423 -0.08 -7.95 -5.42
CA ALA A 423 1.28 -8.44 -5.25
C ALA A 423 1.69 -8.57 -3.77
N GLN A 424 1.28 -7.65 -2.90
CA GLN A 424 1.51 -7.73 -1.45
C GLN A 424 0.85 -8.99 -0.85
N HIS A 425 -0.43 -9.23 -1.14
CA HIS A 425 -1.13 -10.45 -0.68
C HIS A 425 -0.47 -11.73 -1.19
N ALA A 426 0.00 -11.73 -2.45
CA ALA A 426 0.69 -12.88 -3.03
C ALA A 426 2.06 -13.14 -2.40
N ARG A 427 2.77 -12.08 -1.99
CA ARG A 427 4.07 -12.19 -1.30
C ARG A 427 3.92 -12.72 0.11
N ALA A 428 2.93 -12.22 0.86
CA ALA A 428 2.61 -12.68 2.21
C ALA A 428 1.95 -14.07 2.27
N GLY A 429 2.11 -14.90 1.23
CA GLY A 429 1.62 -16.28 1.23
C GLY A 429 0.09 -16.45 1.35
N ARG A 430 -0.72 -15.39 1.22
CA ARG A 430 -2.17 -15.50 1.47
C ARG A 430 -2.84 -16.42 0.45
N SER A 431 -3.70 -17.31 0.94
CA SER A 431 -4.34 -18.36 0.13
C SER A 431 -5.54 -17.88 -0.72
N PHE A 432 -5.83 -16.58 -0.73
CA PHE A 432 -6.94 -16.00 -1.48
C PHE A 432 -6.45 -15.05 -2.58
N ILE A 433 -7.29 -14.86 -3.59
CA ILE A 433 -7.07 -13.85 -4.63
C ILE A 433 -7.98 -12.66 -4.32
N PRO A 434 -7.42 -11.49 -3.95
CA PRO A 434 -8.19 -10.26 -3.81
C PRO A 434 -9.05 -10.01 -5.04
N VAL A 435 -10.29 -9.55 -4.84
CA VAL A 435 -11.19 -9.11 -5.92
C VAL A 435 -11.86 -7.79 -5.57
N PRO A 436 -11.89 -6.80 -6.48
CA PRO A 436 -12.63 -5.56 -6.22
C PRO A 436 -14.11 -5.84 -6.00
N ILE A 437 -14.73 -5.14 -5.05
CA ILE A 437 -16.18 -5.20 -4.87
C ILE A 437 -16.84 -4.43 -6.02
N PRO A 438 -17.76 -5.05 -6.79
CA PRO A 438 -18.41 -4.36 -7.90
C PRO A 438 -19.07 -3.05 -7.46
N GLY A 439 -18.69 -1.94 -8.12
CA GLY A 439 -19.23 -0.61 -7.85
C GLY A 439 -18.65 0.12 -6.62
N ALA A 440 -17.70 -0.49 -5.89
CA ALA A 440 -16.97 0.15 -4.80
C ALA A 440 -15.58 0.64 -5.25
N SER A 441 -15.55 1.48 -6.29
CA SER A 441 -14.34 2.02 -6.90
C SER A 441 -14.52 3.49 -7.25
N GLY A 442 -13.43 4.26 -7.25
CA GLY A 442 -13.52 5.72 -7.46
C GLY A 442 -14.20 6.38 -6.27
N LEU A 443 -13.84 5.94 -5.08
CA LEU A 443 -14.35 6.41 -3.79
C LEU A 443 -13.33 7.32 -3.14
N SER A 444 -13.78 8.25 -2.30
CA SER A 444 -12.85 8.92 -1.39
C SER A 444 -12.33 7.94 -0.32
N ARG A 445 -11.25 8.32 0.37
CA ARG A 445 -10.70 7.52 1.49
C ARG A 445 -11.78 7.27 2.55
N GLY A 446 -12.51 8.31 2.95
CA GLY A 446 -13.57 8.20 3.94
C GLY A 446 -14.76 7.33 3.50
N GLU A 447 -15.15 7.38 2.22
CA GLU A 447 -16.17 6.47 1.66
C GLU A 447 -15.70 5.01 1.67
N ALA A 448 -14.44 4.77 1.28
CA ALA A 448 -13.86 3.44 1.24
C ALA A 448 -13.74 2.85 2.66
N ARG A 449 -13.25 3.62 3.63
CA ARG A 449 -13.18 3.23 5.05
C ARG A 449 -14.56 2.93 5.64
N ALA A 450 -15.57 3.72 5.31
CA ALA A 450 -16.93 3.46 5.77
C ALA A 450 -17.49 2.12 5.24
N ILE A 451 -17.21 1.78 3.98
CA ILE A 451 -17.58 0.48 3.40
C ILE A 451 -16.79 -0.67 4.04
N GLU A 452 -15.48 -0.50 4.22
CA GLU A 452 -14.60 -1.48 4.85
C GLU A 452 -15.04 -1.75 6.30
N GLN A 453 -15.22 -0.69 7.09
CA GLN A 453 -15.69 -0.79 8.47
C GLN A 453 -17.07 -1.45 8.55
N ALA A 454 -17.98 -1.17 7.62
CA ALA A 454 -19.28 -1.84 7.58
C ALA A 454 -19.17 -3.36 7.38
N CYS A 455 -18.17 -3.82 6.62
CA CYS A 455 -17.90 -5.25 6.49
C CYS A 455 -17.20 -5.82 7.74
N ILE A 456 -16.29 -5.06 8.34
CA ILE A 456 -15.66 -5.42 9.61
C ILE A 456 -16.70 -5.58 10.72
N ASP A 457 -17.68 -4.68 10.82
CA ASP A 457 -18.77 -4.77 11.80
C ASP A 457 -19.66 -6.01 11.60
N GLN A 458 -19.86 -6.46 10.34
CA GLN A 458 -20.62 -7.68 10.04
C GLN A 458 -19.85 -8.97 10.36
N GLY A 459 -18.55 -9.02 10.08
CA GLY A 459 -17.73 -10.22 10.22
C GLY A 459 -17.02 -10.35 11.55
N GLY A 460 -16.73 -9.24 12.21
CA GLY A 460 -15.83 -9.16 13.35
C GLY A 460 -14.37 -9.36 12.96
N LEU A 461 -13.48 -8.74 13.73
CA LEU A 461 -12.02 -8.86 13.59
C LEU A 461 -11.53 -10.21 14.10
N MET A 462 -10.42 -10.70 13.52
CA MET A 462 -9.78 -11.95 13.96
C MET A 462 -9.38 -11.89 15.44
N SER A 463 -8.84 -10.73 15.84
CA SER A 463 -8.44 -10.41 17.21
C SER A 463 -9.59 -10.53 18.23
N SER A 464 -10.84 -10.40 17.77
CA SER A 464 -12.05 -10.48 18.59
C SER A 464 -12.87 -11.75 18.32
N ASN A 465 -12.24 -12.82 17.83
CA ASN A 465 -12.88 -14.10 17.48
C ASN A 465 -13.99 -13.96 16.40
N GLY A 466 -13.82 -12.97 15.53
CA GLY A 466 -14.62 -12.77 14.32
C GLY A 466 -14.22 -13.68 13.17
N SER A 467 -14.89 -13.53 12.03
CA SER A 467 -14.65 -14.33 10.82
C SER A 467 -13.66 -13.69 9.86
N LEU A 468 -13.31 -12.41 10.02
CA LEU A 468 -12.39 -11.73 9.12
C LEU A 468 -10.95 -11.80 9.62
N GLU A 469 -10.01 -11.91 8.69
CA GLU A 469 -8.56 -11.87 8.92
C GLU A 469 -8.06 -10.46 9.27
N ASN A 470 -8.89 -9.42 9.10
CA ASN A 470 -8.58 -8.06 9.55
C ASN A 470 -8.35 -8.06 11.07
N ARG A 471 -7.27 -7.40 11.52
CA ARG A 471 -6.89 -7.31 12.94
C ARG A 471 -7.24 -5.96 13.55
N ILE A 472 -7.27 -4.89 12.75
CA ILE A 472 -7.66 -3.54 13.15
C ILE A 472 -8.99 -3.08 12.54
N ASN A 473 -9.64 -2.11 13.19
CA ASN A 473 -10.78 -1.43 12.62
C ASN A 473 -10.32 -0.42 11.56
N SER A 474 -11.09 -0.29 10.48
CA SER A 474 -10.90 0.78 9.51
C SER A 474 -11.29 2.14 10.10
N ILE A 475 -12.26 2.20 11.01
CA ILE A 475 -12.67 3.42 11.74
C ILE A 475 -12.74 3.07 13.23
N ASP A 476 -12.07 3.83 14.10
CA ASP A 476 -12.12 3.60 15.56
C ASP A 476 -13.59 3.61 16.06
N PRO A 477 -14.06 2.53 16.72
CA PRO A 477 -15.36 2.46 17.38
C PRO A 477 -15.66 3.56 18.41
N ASN A 478 -14.64 4.28 18.92
CA ASN A 478 -14.82 5.35 19.89
C ASN A 478 -15.28 6.69 19.29
N HIS A 479 -15.20 6.85 17.96
CA HIS A 479 -15.66 8.05 17.28
C HIS A 479 -17.18 8.21 17.37
N ASP A 480 -17.63 9.45 17.55
CA ASP A 480 -19.06 9.77 17.64
C ASP A 480 -19.81 9.53 16.31
N TYR A 481 -19.09 9.57 15.19
CA TYR A 481 -19.59 9.29 13.85
C TYR A 481 -19.52 7.81 13.43
N PHE A 482 -18.96 6.91 14.26
CA PHE A 482 -18.75 5.50 13.89
C PHE A 482 -20.03 4.82 13.36
N THR A 483 -21.14 4.93 14.11
CA THR A 483 -22.42 4.32 13.69
C THR A 483 -22.93 4.87 12.37
N ALA A 484 -22.78 6.18 12.14
CA ALA A 484 -23.21 6.81 10.90
C ALA A 484 -22.35 6.38 9.71
N ALA A 485 -21.04 6.17 9.93
CA ALA A 485 -20.14 5.63 8.92
C ALA A 485 -20.50 4.19 8.53
N VAL A 486 -20.74 3.32 9.52
CA VAL A 486 -21.18 1.93 9.27
C VAL A 486 -22.50 1.91 8.50
N ASP A 487 -23.49 2.69 8.92
CA ASP A 487 -24.79 2.79 8.24
C ASP A 487 -24.64 3.25 6.77
N PHE A 488 -23.76 4.22 6.52
CA PHE A 488 -23.43 4.66 5.16
C PHE A 488 -22.80 3.54 4.33
N GLY A 489 -21.77 2.87 4.86
CA GLY A 489 -21.08 1.78 4.17
C GLY A 489 -22.03 0.63 3.78
N LEU A 490 -22.92 0.25 4.70
CA LEU A 490 -23.96 -0.76 4.46
C LEU A 490 -24.94 -0.34 3.36
N ALA A 491 -25.40 0.92 3.41
CA ALA A 491 -26.29 1.46 2.38
C ALA A 491 -25.62 1.46 1.01
N ARG A 492 -24.34 1.86 0.96
CA ARG A 492 -23.56 1.94 -0.28
C ARG A 492 -23.32 0.56 -0.89
N LEU A 493 -22.95 -0.43 -0.08
CA LEU A 493 -22.83 -1.83 -0.51
C LEU A 493 -24.13 -2.37 -1.12
N LYS A 494 -25.27 -2.08 -0.46
CA LYS A 494 -26.59 -2.51 -0.95
C LYS A 494 -26.96 -1.85 -2.28
N GLU A 495 -26.62 -0.58 -2.46
CA GLU A 495 -26.87 0.16 -3.70
C GLU A 495 -26.11 -0.44 -4.88
N VAL A 496 -24.84 -0.78 -4.68
CA VAL A 496 -23.96 -1.32 -5.73
C VAL A 496 -24.09 -2.82 -5.92
N GLY A 497 -24.89 -3.50 -5.08
CA GLY A 497 -25.03 -4.96 -5.08
C GLY A 497 -23.79 -5.70 -4.57
N GLY A 498 -22.96 -5.02 -3.78
CA GLY A 498 -21.79 -5.58 -3.11
C GLY A 498 -22.17 -6.47 -1.94
N THR A 499 -21.24 -7.35 -1.55
CA THR A 499 -21.40 -8.25 -0.40
C THR A 499 -20.09 -8.34 0.38
N CYS A 500 -20.19 -8.29 1.70
CA CYS A 500 -19.05 -8.48 2.59
C CYS A 500 -18.56 -9.94 2.58
N PRO A 501 -17.26 -10.18 2.79
CA PRO A 501 -16.65 -11.52 2.85
C PRO A 501 -16.92 -12.20 4.22
N VAL A 502 -18.19 -12.30 4.61
CA VAL A 502 -18.59 -12.92 5.87
C VAL A 502 -18.80 -14.42 5.66
N THR A 503 -17.98 -15.25 6.30
CA THR A 503 -18.28 -16.67 6.45
C THR A 503 -19.26 -16.85 7.60
N THR A 504 -20.45 -17.41 7.33
CA THR A 504 -21.29 -17.93 8.41
C THR A 504 -20.50 -19.02 9.12
N GLN A 505 -20.13 -18.78 10.39
CA GLN A 505 -19.47 -19.78 11.24
C GLN A 505 -20.21 -21.13 11.12
N ARG A 506 -19.47 -22.21 10.85
CA ARG A 506 -19.99 -23.59 10.81
C ARG A 506 -20.23 -24.12 12.21
#